data_AF-A0AAV0UL25-F1
#
_entry.id   AF-A0AAV0UL25-F1
#
_cell.length_a   1.000
_cell.length_b   1.000
_cell.length_c   1.000
_cell.angle_alpha   90.00
_cell.angle_beta   90.00
_cell.angle_gamma   90.00
#
_symmetry.space_group_name_H-M   'P 1'
#
loop_
_entity.id
_entity.type
_entity.pdbx_description
1 polymer ?
#
loop_
_entity_poly.entity_id
_entity_poly.type
_entity_poly.pdbx_seq_one_letter_code
_entity_poly.pdbx_strand_id
1 'polypeptide(L)'
;MLLVDKQTQSVTTGRKRKIVLPDDCREKRVRCSWTELEYEMVLEEATLLREELGLLLFMAVDLCKDLGGDDARVRSFSATLEQIGEVMASSQTFTVPQIREMCQQMLAMMQHLCQVHYNHFELIDMQDQLRECRNRFMLFIGKNAAMIGL
;
A
#
# COMPACT_ATOMS: atom_id res chain seq x y z
N MET A 1 74.85 -31.36 -21.85
CA MET A 1 75.71 -30.38 -21.15
C MET A 1 74.79 -29.42 -20.40
N LEU A 2 74.89 -29.48 -19.07
CA LEU A 2 74.41 -28.62 -17.95
C LEU A 2 73.60 -27.31 -18.14
N LEU A 3 72.71 -27.11 -17.12
CA LEU A 3 72.16 -25.88 -16.47
C LEU A 3 70.84 -25.29 -17.03
N VAL A 4 69.67 -25.36 -16.36
CA VAL A 4 69.18 -24.88 -15.02
C VAL A 4 68.67 -23.41 -15.02
N ASP A 5 67.35 -23.30 -14.76
CA ASP A 5 66.51 -22.23 -14.17
C ASP A 5 66.51 -20.75 -14.64
N LYS A 6 65.32 -20.25 -15.03
CA LYS A 6 64.47 -19.39 -14.16
C LYS A 6 63.08 -19.07 -14.74
N GLN A 7 62.07 -19.16 -13.86
CA GLN A 7 60.66 -18.72 -13.96
C GLN A 7 60.46 -17.30 -14.54
N THR A 8 59.30 -17.01 -15.15
CA THR A 8 58.09 -16.44 -14.48
C THR A 8 56.87 -16.37 -15.44
N GLN A 9 55.68 -16.60 -14.87
CA GLN A 9 54.33 -16.66 -15.45
C GLN A 9 53.85 -15.36 -16.11
N SER A 10 52.92 -15.44 -17.09
CA SER A 10 51.57 -14.85 -16.96
C SER A 10 50.60 -15.41 -18.01
N VAL A 11 49.35 -15.59 -17.59
CA VAL A 11 48.23 -16.26 -18.26
C VAL A 11 47.19 -15.21 -18.68
N THR A 12 46.56 -15.36 -19.86
CA THR A 12 45.19 -14.82 -20.14
C THR A 12 44.49 -15.71 -21.20
N THR A 13 43.79 -16.77 -20.81
CA THR A 13 42.33 -16.93 -20.57
C THR A 13 41.36 -16.47 -21.67
N GLY A 14 40.58 -17.44 -22.15
CA GLY A 14 39.72 -17.38 -23.34
C GLY A 14 38.33 -16.74 -23.16
N ARG A 15 37.80 -16.36 -24.32
CA ARG A 15 36.63 -15.54 -24.61
C ARG A 15 35.31 -16.29 -24.34
N LYS A 16 34.65 -16.05 -23.19
CA LYS A 16 33.27 -16.51 -22.94
C LYS A 16 32.25 -15.51 -23.51
N ARG A 17 31.37 -15.99 -24.40
CA ARG A 17 30.23 -15.21 -24.95
C ARG A 17 29.21 -14.95 -23.84
N LYS A 18 28.87 -13.69 -23.61
CA LYS A 18 27.86 -13.25 -22.64
C LYS A 18 26.49 -13.40 -23.28
N ILE A 19 25.73 -14.43 -22.88
CA ILE A 19 24.32 -14.57 -23.24
C ILE A 19 23.57 -13.48 -22.46
N VAL A 20 23.06 -12.47 -23.16
CA VAL A 20 22.18 -11.45 -22.60
C VAL A 20 20.79 -12.07 -22.52
N LEU A 21 20.37 -12.42 -21.31
CA LEU A 21 18.99 -12.83 -21.04
C LEU A 21 18.07 -11.60 -21.17
N PRO A 22 16.88 -11.74 -21.80
CA PRO A 22 15.89 -10.67 -21.91
C PRO A 22 15.39 -10.21 -20.52
N ASP A 23 14.99 -8.94 -20.46
CA ASP A 23 14.79 -8.10 -19.26
C ASP A 23 13.68 -8.58 -18.28
N ASP A 24 12.87 -9.58 -18.63
CA ASP A 24 11.75 -10.07 -17.81
C ASP A 24 12.19 -10.67 -16.46
N CYS A 25 13.46 -11.08 -16.34
CA CYS A 25 14.03 -11.59 -15.09
C CYS A 25 14.57 -10.48 -14.17
N ARG A 26 14.68 -9.24 -14.65
CA ARG A 26 15.10 -8.10 -13.84
C ARG A 26 13.93 -7.48 -13.11
N GLU A 27 12.75 -7.41 -13.72
CA GLU A 27 11.51 -7.03 -13.04
C GLU A 27 11.20 -7.99 -11.86
N LYS A 28 11.55 -9.28 -11.98
CA LYS A 28 11.46 -10.23 -10.86
C LYS A 28 12.48 -10.02 -9.74
N ARG A 29 13.62 -9.36 -9.99
CA ARG A 29 14.63 -9.03 -8.94
C ARG A 29 14.43 -7.67 -8.30
N VAL A 30 13.60 -6.83 -8.93
CA VAL A 30 13.03 -5.61 -8.32
C VAL A 30 11.65 -5.92 -7.73
N ARG A 31 11.30 -7.21 -7.57
CA ARG A 31 10.34 -7.60 -6.54
C ARG A 31 10.94 -7.14 -5.22
N CYS A 32 10.25 -6.16 -4.65
CA CYS A 32 10.40 -5.59 -3.34
C CYS A 32 10.80 -6.63 -2.29
N SER A 33 11.39 -6.17 -1.19
CA SER A 33 11.80 -6.93 0.00
C SER A 33 10.69 -7.72 0.71
N TRP A 34 9.54 -7.91 0.09
CA TRP A 34 8.34 -8.50 0.66
C TRP A 34 8.26 -9.95 0.21
N THR A 35 7.98 -10.84 1.14
CA THR A 35 7.52 -12.19 0.84
C THR A 35 6.10 -12.13 0.26
N GLU A 36 5.74 -13.17 -0.50
CA GLU A 36 4.37 -13.31 -1.04
C GLU A 36 3.32 -13.30 0.08
N LEU A 37 3.62 -13.96 1.20
CA LEU A 37 2.74 -13.96 2.38
C LEU A 37 2.55 -12.57 2.99
N GLU A 38 3.63 -11.79 3.16
CA GLU A 38 3.53 -10.42 3.70
C GLU A 38 2.70 -9.52 2.79
N TYR A 39 2.86 -9.66 1.48
CA TYR A 39 2.06 -8.92 0.50
C TYR A 39 0.57 -9.26 0.60
N GLU A 40 0.21 -10.54 0.62
CA GLU A 40 -1.19 -10.96 0.73
C GLU A 40 -1.81 -10.50 2.06
N MET A 41 -1.08 -10.64 3.18
CA MET A 41 -1.55 -10.17 4.48
C MET A 41 -1.80 -8.66 4.51
N VAL A 42 -0.91 -7.88 3.89
CA VAL A 42 -1.07 -6.42 3.80
C VAL A 42 -2.30 -6.05 2.98
N LEU A 43 -2.55 -6.73 1.86
CA LEU A 43 -3.73 -6.47 1.05
C LEU A 43 -5.03 -6.90 1.72
N GLU A 44 -5.02 -8.03 2.43
CA GLU A 44 -6.18 -8.48 3.21
C GLU A 44 -6.53 -7.46 4.31
N GLU A 45 -5.53 -7.03 5.10
CA GLU A 45 -5.75 -6.03 6.15
C GLU A 45 -6.19 -4.68 5.57
N ALA A 46 -5.59 -4.24 4.45
CA ALA A 46 -6.00 -3.02 3.75
C ALA A 46 -7.45 -3.11 3.23
N THR A 47 -7.88 -4.28 2.75
CA THR A 47 -9.25 -4.51 2.27
C THR A 47 -10.26 -4.34 3.40
N LEU A 48 -9.98 -4.94 4.55
CA LEU A 48 -10.84 -4.83 5.74
C LEU A 48 -10.94 -3.38 6.22
N LEU A 49 -9.82 -2.66 6.26
CA LEU A 49 -9.79 -1.24 6.64
C LEU A 49 -10.54 -0.37 5.63
N ARG A 50 -10.47 -0.68 4.33
CA ARG A 50 -11.22 0.00 3.27
C ARG A 50 -12.71 -0.18 3.45
N GLU A 51 -13.17 -1.39 3.73
CA GLU A 51 -14.60 -1.68 3.94
C GLU A 51 -15.16 -0.92 5.14
N GLU A 52 -14.46 -0.96 6.27
CA GLU A 52 -14.87 -0.24 7.47
C GLU A 52 -14.89 1.28 7.26
N LEU A 53 -13.86 1.82 6.60
CA LEU A 53 -13.81 3.22 6.23
C LEU A 53 -14.96 3.61 5.29
N GLY A 54 -15.35 2.71 4.38
CA GLY A 54 -16.49 2.91 3.48
C GLY A 54 -17.81 3.06 4.24
N LEU A 55 -18.03 2.22 5.26
CA LEU A 55 -19.21 2.34 6.13
C LEU A 55 -19.23 3.69 6.86
N LEU A 56 -18.08 4.12 7.39
CA LEU A 56 -17.97 5.42 8.06
C LEU A 56 -18.24 6.59 7.09
N LEU A 57 -17.71 6.55 5.88
CA LEU A 57 -17.98 7.57 4.86
C LEU A 57 -19.47 7.61 4.48
N PHE A 58 -20.11 6.45 4.35
CA PHE A 58 -21.55 6.38 4.06
C PHE A 58 -22.38 7.06 5.15
N MET A 59 -22.09 6.74 6.42
CA MET A 59 -22.75 7.37 7.56
C MET A 59 -22.46 8.88 7.62
N ALA A 60 -21.24 9.32 7.29
CA ALA A 60 -20.89 10.74 7.25
C ALA A 60 -21.66 11.51 6.16
N VAL A 61 -21.91 10.89 5.00
CA VAL A 61 -22.77 11.48 3.95
C VAL A 61 -24.19 11.70 4.47
N ASP A 62 -24.76 10.70 5.15
CA ASP A 62 -26.13 10.83 5.68
C ASP A 62 -26.19 11.85 6.82
N LEU A 63 -25.20 11.89 7.71
CA LEU A 63 -25.08 12.93 8.73
C LEU A 63 -24.99 14.33 8.12
N CYS A 64 -24.23 14.53 7.03
CA CYS A 64 -24.20 15.83 6.35
C CYS A 64 -25.60 16.23 5.89
N LYS A 65 -26.37 15.32 5.29
CA LYS A 65 -27.75 15.63 4.83
C LYS A 65 -28.66 15.97 6.01
N ASP A 66 -28.62 15.18 7.07
CA ASP A 66 -29.49 15.34 8.24
C ASP A 66 -29.18 16.63 9.01
N LEU A 67 -27.91 17.02 9.06
CA LEU A 67 -27.45 18.26 9.72
C LEU A 67 -27.45 19.48 8.77
N GLY A 68 -27.80 19.31 7.49
CA GLY A 68 -27.78 20.38 6.49
C GLY A 68 -26.38 20.90 6.12
N GLY A 69 -25.34 20.07 6.31
CA GLY A 69 -23.96 20.36 5.94
C GLY A 69 -23.62 19.99 4.50
N ASP A 70 -22.47 20.47 4.01
CA ASP A 70 -21.93 20.10 2.69
C ASP A 70 -21.37 18.66 2.74
N ASP A 71 -21.88 17.80 1.85
CA ASP A 71 -21.46 16.39 1.71
C ASP A 71 -20.51 16.16 0.52
N ALA A 72 -20.17 17.19 -0.27
CA ALA A 72 -19.43 17.04 -1.52
C ALA A 72 -18.07 16.34 -1.33
N ARG A 73 -17.34 16.71 -0.27
CA ARG A 73 -16.04 16.14 0.02
C ARG A 73 -16.12 14.67 0.44
N VAL A 74 -17.08 14.33 1.29
CA VAL A 74 -17.29 12.95 1.75
C VAL A 74 -17.73 12.07 0.58
N ARG A 75 -18.61 12.56 -0.31
CA ARG A 75 -18.98 11.86 -1.55
C ARG A 75 -17.80 11.63 -2.48
N SER A 76 -16.94 12.63 -2.65
CA SER A 76 -15.70 12.48 -3.44
C SER A 76 -14.81 11.39 -2.86
N PHE A 77 -14.73 11.29 -1.54
CA PHE A 77 -14.00 10.21 -0.87
C PHE A 77 -14.66 8.85 -1.07
N SER A 78 -15.99 8.74 -0.95
CA SER A 78 -16.71 7.50 -1.24
C SER A 78 -16.42 7.00 -2.67
N ALA A 79 -16.51 7.89 -3.67
CA ALA A 79 -16.21 7.53 -5.06
C ALA A 79 -14.75 7.08 -5.26
N THR A 80 -13.80 7.75 -4.58
CA THR A 80 -12.38 7.34 -4.63
C THR A 80 -12.19 5.97 -3.98
N LEU A 81 -12.86 5.71 -2.85
CA LEU A 81 -12.76 4.45 -2.12
C LEU A 81 -13.44 3.28 -2.86
N GLU A 82 -14.49 3.55 -3.63
CA GLU A 82 -15.09 2.61 -4.57
C GLU A 82 -14.12 2.25 -5.69
N GLN A 83 -13.46 3.24 -6.31
CA GLN A 83 -12.43 3.00 -7.32
C GLN A 83 -11.27 2.16 -6.78
N ILE A 84 -10.79 2.45 -5.56
CA ILE A 84 -9.80 1.60 -4.88
C ILE A 84 -10.34 0.16 -4.77
N GLY A 85 -11.58 -0.01 -4.32
CA GLY A 85 -12.21 -1.32 -4.18
C GLY A 85 -12.28 -2.10 -5.50
N GLU A 86 -12.62 -1.45 -6.60
CA GLU A 86 -12.64 -2.07 -7.94
C GLU A 86 -11.25 -2.54 -8.36
N VAL A 87 -10.21 -1.74 -8.13
CA VAL A 87 -8.83 -2.14 -8.42
C VAL A 87 -8.41 -3.31 -7.53
N MET A 88 -8.80 -3.31 -6.24
CA MET A 88 -8.48 -4.37 -5.29
C MET A 88 -9.16 -5.70 -5.62
N ALA A 89 -10.38 -5.64 -6.17
CA ALA A 89 -11.12 -6.82 -6.63
C ALA A 89 -10.64 -7.37 -7.99
N SER A 90 -9.78 -6.62 -8.70
CA SER A 90 -9.23 -7.06 -9.97
C SER A 90 -8.20 -8.19 -9.77
N SER A 91 -7.95 -8.99 -10.81
CA SER A 91 -6.91 -10.02 -10.80
C SER A 91 -5.48 -9.45 -10.93
N GLN A 92 -5.34 -8.13 -10.90
CA GLN A 92 -4.06 -7.45 -11.05
C GLN A 92 -3.29 -7.41 -9.72
N THR A 93 -2.01 -7.77 -9.76
CA THR A 93 -1.12 -7.56 -8.61
C THR A 93 -0.82 -6.07 -8.43
N PHE A 94 -0.92 -5.59 -7.20
CA PHE A 94 -0.56 -4.24 -6.82
C PHE A 94 0.95 -4.07 -6.73
N THR A 95 1.43 -2.96 -7.25
CA THR A 95 2.79 -2.50 -7.01
C THR A 95 2.86 -1.75 -5.67
N VAL A 96 4.01 -1.74 -5.01
CA VAL A 96 4.20 -0.99 -3.75
C VAL A 96 3.83 0.51 -3.87
N PRO A 97 4.14 1.21 -4.98
CA PRO A 97 3.65 2.58 -5.18
C PRO A 97 2.12 2.70 -5.17
N GLN A 98 1.39 1.75 -5.76
CA GLN A 98 -0.08 1.75 -5.74
C GLN A 98 -0.61 1.49 -4.32
N ILE A 99 -0.01 0.56 -3.57
CA ILE A 99 -0.37 0.32 -2.17
C ILE A 99 -0.14 1.59 -1.34
N ARG A 100 0.98 2.28 -1.57
CA ARG A 100 1.30 3.55 -0.90
C ARG A 100 0.26 4.62 -1.20
N GLU A 101 -0.08 4.81 -2.48
CA GLU A 101 -1.06 5.80 -2.90
C GLU A 101 -2.44 5.52 -2.27
N MET A 102 -2.89 4.26 -2.31
CA MET A 102 -4.11 3.82 -1.64
C MET A 102 -4.08 4.14 -0.14
N CYS A 103 -2.99 3.79 0.56
CA CYS A 103 -2.84 4.08 1.99
C CYS A 103 -2.89 5.59 2.28
N GLN A 104 -2.29 6.42 1.42
CA GLN A 104 -2.30 7.87 1.56
C GLN A 104 -3.70 8.45 1.34
N GLN A 105 -4.44 7.95 0.35
CA GLN A 105 -5.83 8.34 0.10
C GLN A 105 -6.73 7.95 1.30
N MET A 106 -6.63 6.72 1.80
CA MET A 106 -7.37 6.27 2.99
C MET A 106 -6.99 7.06 4.24
N LEU A 107 -5.72 7.43 4.41
CA LEU A 107 -5.28 8.28 5.52
C LEU A 107 -5.93 9.66 5.46
N ALA A 108 -6.01 10.28 4.27
CA ALA A 108 -6.65 11.58 4.10
C ALA A 108 -8.15 11.53 4.43
N MET A 109 -8.83 10.45 4.06
CA MET A 109 -10.23 10.20 4.42
C MET A 109 -10.40 10.07 5.94
N MET A 110 -9.58 9.24 6.58
CA MET A 110 -9.59 9.03 8.04
C MET A 110 -9.35 10.33 8.80
N GLN A 111 -8.37 11.13 8.36
CA GLN A 111 -8.09 12.45 8.93
C GLN A 111 -9.29 13.38 8.81
N HIS A 112 -9.93 13.43 7.64
CA HIS A 112 -11.11 14.26 7.44
C HIS A 112 -12.27 13.86 8.35
N LEU A 113 -12.56 12.56 8.46
CA LEU A 113 -13.61 12.04 9.35
C LEU A 113 -13.32 12.41 10.82
N CYS A 114 -12.07 12.27 11.27
CA CYS A 114 -11.67 12.64 12.63
C CYS A 114 -11.74 14.16 12.89
N GLN A 115 -11.47 14.99 11.88
CA GLN A 115 -11.46 16.44 12.06
C GLN A 115 -12.86 17.06 11.98
N VAL A 116 -13.69 16.57 11.06
CA VAL A 116 -14.98 17.20 10.74
C VAL A 116 -16.15 16.45 11.34
N HIS A 117 -16.11 15.12 11.36
CA HIS A 117 -17.27 14.29 11.72
C HIS A 117 -17.18 13.62 13.09
N TYR A 118 -16.06 13.71 13.79
CA TYR A 118 -15.87 12.99 15.06
C TYR A 118 -16.97 13.25 16.10
N ASN A 119 -17.39 14.50 16.26
CA ASN A 119 -18.49 14.85 17.17
C ASN A 119 -19.86 14.52 16.57
N HIS A 120 -20.02 14.57 15.24
CA HIS A 120 -21.27 14.21 14.58
C HIS A 120 -21.57 12.71 14.71
N PHE A 121 -20.54 11.85 14.70
CA PHE A 121 -20.69 10.42 14.93
C PHE A 121 -21.17 10.08 16.35
N GLU A 122 -21.03 10.98 17.32
CA GLU A 122 -21.60 10.79 18.67
C GLU A 122 -23.12 10.82 18.66
N LEU A 123 -23.73 11.58 17.75
CA LEU A 123 -25.19 11.68 17.60
C LEU A 123 -25.85 10.37 17.18
N ILE A 124 -25.06 9.43 16.66
CA ILE A 124 -25.50 8.14 16.12
C ILE A 124 -24.72 6.97 16.73
N ASP A 125 -24.08 7.17 17.88
CA ASP A 125 -23.33 6.14 18.62
C ASP A 125 -22.19 5.44 17.83
N MET A 126 -21.64 6.12 16.84
CA MET A 126 -20.58 5.59 15.94
C MET A 126 -19.19 6.17 16.21
N GLN A 127 -19.05 7.05 17.22
CA GLN A 127 -17.78 7.70 17.54
C GLN A 127 -16.69 6.69 17.95
N ASP A 128 -17.07 5.67 18.73
CA ASP A 128 -16.13 4.61 19.13
C ASP A 128 -15.69 3.75 17.94
N GLN A 129 -16.59 3.50 16.98
CA GLN A 129 -16.27 2.80 15.74
C GLN A 129 -15.23 3.56 14.90
N LEU A 130 -15.39 4.88 14.76
CA LEU A 130 -14.40 5.73 14.10
C LEU A 130 -13.06 5.68 14.83
N ARG A 131 -13.07 5.72 16.16
CA ARG A 131 -11.85 5.66 16.99
C ARG A 131 -11.13 4.33 16.84
N GLU A 132 -11.86 3.21 16.85
CA GLU A 132 -11.31 1.88 16.66
C GLU A 132 -10.73 1.71 15.25
N CYS A 133 -11.49 2.08 14.22
CA CYS A 133 -11.04 2.05 12.83
C CYS A 133 -9.75 2.87 12.64
N ARG A 134 -9.72 4.10 13.17
CA ARG A 134 -8.51 4.95 13.18
C ARG A 134 -7.34 4.26 13.85
N ASN A 135 -7.54 3.68 15.03
CA ASN A 135 -6.46 3.03 15.78
C ASN A 135 -5.90 1.83 15.00
N ARG A 136 -6.77 1.00 14.42
CA ARG A 136 -6.36 -0.14 13.57
C ARG A 136 -5.61 0.35 12.33
N PHE A 137 -6.10 1.41 11.68
CA PHE A 137 -5.43 1.99 10.52
C PHE A 137 -4.04 2.55 10.87
N MET A 138 -3.89 3.24 12.00
CA MET A 138 -2.59 3.75 12.45
C MET A 138 -1.61 2.62 12.80
N LEU A 139 -2.10 1.53 13.40
CA LEU A 139 -1.28 0.34 13.65
C LEU A 139 -0.85 -0.33 12.35
N PHE A 140 -1.75 -0.46 11.38
CA PHE A 140 -1.45 -0.99 10.05
C PHE A 140 -0.37 -0.15 9.36
N ILE A 141 -0.52 1.18 9.31
CA ILE A 141 0.50 2.07 8.74
C ILE A 141 1.81 1.94 9.51
N GLY A 142 1.79 1.96 10.84
CA GLY A 142 2.98 1.87 11.67
C GLY A 142 3.76 0.55 11.47
N LYS A 143 3.07 -0.57 11.34
CA LYS A 143 3.68 -1.88 11.07
C LYS A 143 4.31 -1.95 9.67
N ASN A 144 3.69 -1.32 8.69
CA ASN A 144 4.03 -1.49 7.29
C ASN A 144 4.76 -0.27 6.68
N ALA A 145 5.03 0.79 7.44
CA ALA A 145 5.57 2.06 6.94
C ALA A 145 6.88 1.88 6.15
N ALA A 146 7.85 1.14 6.72
CA ALA A 146 9.14 0.90 6.08
C ALA A 146 8.99 0.10 4.77
N MET A 147 8.02 -0.82 4.73
CA MET A 147 7.75 -1.69 3.60
C MET A 147 7.05 -0.93 2.46
N ILE A 148 6.06 -0.10 2.81
CA ILE A 148 5.27 0.71 1.88
C ILE A 148 6.06 1.98 1.45
N GLY A 149 7.06 2.37 2.22
CA GLY A 149 7.88 3.57 2.02
C GLY A 149 7.15 4.86 2.36
N LEU A 150 6.49 4.87 3.52
CA LEU A 150 5.84 6.02 4.17
C LEU A 150 6.72 6.62 5.27
#